data_AF-A0A974ZQI2-F1
#
_entry.id   AF-A0A974ZQI2-F1
#
_cell.length_a   1.000
_cell.length_b   1.000
_cell.length_c   1.000
_cell.angle_alpha   90.00
_cell.angle_beta   90.00
_cell.angle_gamma   90.00
#
_symmetry.space_group_name_H-M   'P 1'
#
loop_
_entity.id
_entity.type
_entity.pdbx_description
1 polymer ?
#
loop_
_entity_poly.entity_id
_entity_poly.type
_entity_poly.pdbx_seq_one_letter_code
_entity_poly.pdbx_strand_id
1 'polypeptide(L)'
;MSTLEVTIDDKTQAALSNVASLTHQSIDAVVRRAIDAYLLRELEHAEDDKRFQGCIEHGGIEGDRVLNWLDDWNKGNRKACPE
;
A
#
# COMPACT_ATOMS: atom_id res chain seq x y z
N MET A 1 19.45 -14.61 13.42
CA MET A 1 18.25 -14.08 14.09
C MET A 1 18.70 -12.93 14.96
N SER A 2 18.24 -11.71 14.68
CA SER A 2 18.54 -10.55 15.51
C SER A 2 17.35 -10.31 16.43
N THR A 3 17.59 -10.20 17.74
CA THR A 3 16.56 -9.85 18.73
C THR A 3 16.51 -8.33 18.87
N LEU A 4 15.31 -7.76 18.83
CA LEU A 4 15.05 -6.33 19.03
C LEU A 4 14.22 -6.19 20.30
N GLU A 5 14.66 -5.33 21.21
CA GLU A 5 13.87 -4.94 22.37
C GLU A 5 13.12 -3.65 22.05
N VAL A 6 11.80 -3.66 22.29
CA VAL A 6 10.91 -2.53 22.03
C VAL A 6 10.03 -2.31 23.25
N THR A 7 10.03 -1.08 23.77
CA THR A 7 9.11 -0.68 24.81
C THR A 7 7.81 -0.20 24.19
N ILE A 8 6.69 -0.73 24.65
CA ILE A 8 5.33 -0.33 24.24
C ILE A 8 4.54 0.09 25.47
N ASP A 9 3.55 0.95 25.28
CA ASP A 9 2.65 1.35 26.36
C ASP A 9 1.61 0.25 26.70
N ASP A 10 1.02 0.35 27.88
CA ASP A 10 0.05 -0.63 28.41
C ASP A 10 -1.18 -0.81 27.51
N LYS A 11 -1.64 0.28 26.85
CA LYS A 11 -2.80 0.23 25.96
C LYS A 11 -2.45 -0.56 24.69
N THR A 12 -1.27 -0.34 24.13
CA THR A 12 -0.75 -1.08 22.98
C THR A 12 -0.54 -2.55 23.34
N GLN A 13 0.00 -2.85 24.52
CA GLN A 13 0.15 -4.23 25.00
C GLN A 13 -1.20 -4.95 25.15
N ALA A 14 -2.22 -4.28 25.70
CA ALA A 14 -3.56 -4.83 25.82
C ALA A 14 -4.20 -5.10 24.45
N ALA A 15 -4.04 -4.19 23.48
CA ALA A 15 -4.53 -4.37 22.12
C ALA A 15 -3.86 -5.57 21.43
N LEU A 16 -2.54 -5.69 21.52
CA LEU A 16 -1.80 -6.83 20.96
C LEU A 16 -2.24 -8.16 21.59
N SER A 17 -2.44 -8.18 22.91
CA SER A 17 -2.90 -9.37 23.63
C SER A 17 -4.29 -9.80 23.18
N ASN A 18 -5.20 -8.84 22.94
CA ASN A 18 -6.53 -9.12 22.42
C ASN A 18 -6.47 -9.71 21.00
N VAL A 19 -5.68 -9.12 20.11
CA VAL A 19 -5.49 -9.64 18.74
C VAL A 19 -4.88 -11.04 18.76
N ALA A 20 -3.87 -11.26 19.59
CA ALA A 20 -3.23 -12.57 19.78
C ALA A 20 -4.25 -13.63 20.23
N SER A 21 -5.11 -13.29 21.19
CA SER A 21 -6.19 -14.16 21.65
C SER A 21 -7.19 -14.50 20.55
N LEU A 22 -7.68 -13.48 19.81
CA LEU A 22 -8.66 -13.66 18.74
C LEU A 22 -8.13 -14.45 17.54
N THR A 23 -6.83 -14.34 17.27
CA THR A 23 -6.17 -15.02 16.13
C THR A 23 -5.50 -16.34 16.52
N HIS A 24 -5.60 -16.74 17.79
CA HIS A 24 -4.93 -17.91 18.37
C HIS A 24 -3.43 -17.96 18.07
N GLN A 25 -2.76 -16.80 18.18
CA GLN A 25 -1.34 -16.62 17.89
C GLN A 25 -0.60 -16.05 19.08
N SER A 26 0.73 -16.19 19.10
CA SER A 26 1.57 -15.50 20.07
C SER A 26 1.66 -14.00 19.75
N ILE A 27 1.90 -13.17 20.76
CA ILE A 27 2.11 -11.73 20.57
C ILE A 27 3.29 -11.47 19.62
N ASP A 28 4.39 -12.22 19.74
CA ASP A 28 5.54 -12.13 18.82
C ASP A 28 5.14 -12.40 17.36
N ALA A 29 4.30 -13.41 17.10
CA ALA A 29 3.82 -13.69 15.75
C ALA A 29 2.92 -12.58 15.19
N VAL A 30 2.06 -11.99 16.04
CA VAL A 30 1.22 -10.84 15.67
C VAL A 30 2.09 -9.63 15.34
N VAL A 31 3.09 -9.33 16.17
CA VAL A 31 4.01 -8.19 15.96
C VAL A 31 4.82 -8.38 14.68
N ARG A 32 5.36 -9.57 14.42
CA ARG A 32 6.10 -9.86 13.17
C ARG A 32 5.22 -9.62 11.94
N ARG A 33 3.99 -10.17 11.93
CA ARG A 33 3.06 -9.95 10.83
C ARG A 33 2.74 -8.46 10.64
N ALA A 34 2.55 -7.73 11.74
CA ALA A 34 2.27 -6.29 11.66
C ALA A 34 3.45 -5.52 11.05
N ILE A 35 4.69 -5.86 11.43
CA ILE A 35 5.91 -5.28 10.86
C ILE A 35 6.02 -5.62 9.37
N ASP A 36 5.83 -6.89 8.99
CA ASP A 36 5.90 -7.31 7.58
C ASP A 36 4.86 -6.57 6.72
N ALA A 37 3.63 -6.43 7.23
CA ALA A 37 2.55 -5.70 6.56
C ALA A 37 2.79 -4.18 6.51
N TYR A 38 3.53 -3.63 7.47
CA TYR A 38 3.95 -2.24 7.44
C TYR A 38 5.03 -2.03 6.36
N LEU A 39 6.08 -2.86 6.37
CA LEU A 39 7.15 -2.80 5.39
C LEU A 39 6.66 -2.97 3.95
N LEU A 40 5.70 -3.88 3.73
CA LEU A 40 5.10 -4.06 2.41
C LEU A 40 4.38 -2.78 1.94
N ARG A 41 3.61 -2.14 2.82
CA ARG A 41 2.93 -0.87 2.49
C ARG A 41 3.90 0.27 2.22
N GLU A 42 4.97 0.39 3.01
CA GLU A 42 6.00 1.40 2.77
C GLU A 42 6.71 1.19 1.42
N LEU A 43 6.94 -0.06 1.03
CA LEU A 43 7.50 -0.39 -0.28
C LEU A 43 6.53 -0.01 -1.41
N GLU A 44 5.24 -0.34 -1.28
CA GLU A 44 4.21 0.06 -2.24
C GLU A 44 4.11 1.59 -2.35
N HIS A 45 4.11 2.31 -1.23
CA HIS A 45 4.12 3.77 -1.21
C HIS A 45 5.35 4.34 -1.93
N ALA A 46 6.54 3.81 -1.66
CA ALA A 46 7.76 4.26 -2.33
C ALA A 46 7.76 3.96 -3.85
N GLU A 47 7.13 2.87 -4.28
CA GLU A 47 6.95 2.58 -5.71
C GLU A 47 5.92 3.51 -6.35
N ASP A 48 4.81 3.77 -5.68
CA ASP A 48 3.77 4.68 -6.17
C ASP A 48 4.28 6.12 -6.26
N ASP A 49 5.06 6.57 -5.28
CA ASP A 49 5.73 7.88 -5.32
C ASP A 49 6.70 7.96 -6.50
N LYS A 50 7.45 6.89 -6.80
CA LYS A 50 8.31 6.83 -7.99
C LYS A 50 7.51 6.87 -9.29
N ARG A 51 6.40 6.13 -9.36
CA ARG A 51 5.51 6.14 -10.54
C ARG A 51 4.90 7.52 -10.75
N PHE A 52 4.45 8.16 -9.67
CA PHE A 52 3.89 9.50 -9.70
C PHE A 52 4.95 10.53 -10.14
N GLN A 53 6.14 10.48 -9.54
CA GLN A 53 7.24 11.38 -9.91
C GLN A 53 7.64 11.20 -11.37
N GLY A 54 7.78 9.95 -11.84
CA GLY A 54 8.03 9.66 -13.25
C GLY A 54 6.92 10.18 -14.16
N CYS A 55 5.65 10.03 -13.76
CA CYS A 55 4.52 10.60 -14.47
C CYS A 55 4.64 12.12 -14.60
N ILE A 56 4.96 12.84 -13.52
CA ILE A 56 5.16 14.29 -13.55
C ILE A 56 6.33 14.68 -14.46
N GLU A 57 7.46 13.98 -14.35
CA GLU A 57 8.67 14.23 -15.15
C GLU A 57 8.46 14.00 -16.65
N HIS A 58 7.57 13.07 -17.01
CA HIS A 58 7.22 12.75 -18.40
C HIS A 58 6.06 13.59 -18.96
N GLY A 59 5.65 14.67 -18.28
CA GLY A 59 4.65 15.62 -18.76
C GLY A 59 3.27 15.49 -18.13
N GLY A 60 3.11 14.61 -17.14
CA GLY A 60 1.85 14.38 -16.42
C GLY A 60 0.83 13.58 -17.21
N ILE A 61 -0.37 13.44 -16.63
CA ILE A 61 -1.53 12.87 -17.33
C ILE A 61 -2.26 14.01 -18.04
N GLU A 62 -2.32 13.96 -19.37
CA GLU A 62 -3.19 14.85 -20.15
C GLU A 62 -4.65 14.44 -19.96
N GLY A 63 -5.32 15.06 -18.97
CA GLY A 63 -6.68 14.70 -18.57
C GLY A 63 -7.68 14.65 -19.73
N ASP A 64 -7.65 15.62 -20.63
CA ASP A 64 -8.55 15.66 -21.80
C ASP A 64 -8.32 14.48 -22.75
N ARG A 65 -7.08 14.02 -22.91
CA ARG A 65 -6.74 12.87 -23.75
C ARG A 65 -7.26 11.57 -23.13
N VAL A 66 -7.15 11.41 -21.82
CA VAL A 66 -7.68 10.24 -21.09
C VAL A 66 -9.22 10.24 -21.10
N LEU A 67 -9.85 11.39 -20.87
CA LEU A 67 -11.31 11.51 -20.88
C LEU A 67 -11.89 11.18 -22.26
N ASN A 68 -11.28 11.70 -23.32
CA ASN A 68 -11.69 11.37 -24.69
C ASN A 68 -11.49 9.88 -25.01
N TRP A 69 -10.41 9.26 -24.51
CA TRP A 69 -10.21 7.81 -24.66
C TRP A 69 -11.27 6.99 -23.94
N LEU A 70 -11.62 7.33 -22.69
CA LEU A 70 -12.69 6.66 -21.94
C LEU A 70 -14.05 6.79 -22.63
N ASP A 71 -14.34 7.95 -23.20
CA ASP A 71 -15.55 8.21 -23.96
C ASP A 71 -15.62 7.35 -25.24
N ASP A 72 -14.52 7.25 -25.98
CA ASP A 72 -14.43 6.37 -27.15
C ASP A 72 -14.58 4.90 -26.76
N TRP A 73 -13.99 4.50 -25.64
CA TRP A 73 -14.10 3.15 -25.10
C TRP A 73 -15.55 2.79 -24.74
N ASN A 74 -16.27 3.72 -24.09
CA ASN A 74 -17.69 3.59 -23.77
C ASN A 74 -18.59 3.53 -25.01
N LYS A 75 -18.20 4.19 -26.10
CA LYS A 75 -18.89 4.12 -27.40
C LYS A 75 -18.59 2.83 -28.18
N GLY A 76 -17.81 1.91 -27.61
CA GLY A 76 -17.47 0.62 -28.21
C GLY A 76 -16.17 0.63 -29.02
N ASN A 77 -15.50 1.78 -29.14
CA ASN A 77 -14.22 1.91 -29.84
C ASN A 77 -13.06 1.59 -28.89
N ARG A 78 -12.91 0.31 -28.55
CA ARG A 78 -11.99 -0.16 -27.51
C ARG A 78 -10.53 -0.16 -27.95
N LYS A 79 -9.89 1.01 -27.94
CA LYS A 79 -8.44 1.18 -28.17
C LYS A 79 -7.65 1.04 -26.87
N ALA A 80 -6.34 0.78 -26.99
CA ALA A 80 -5.43 0.77 -25.84
C ALA A 80 -5.40 2.14 -25.14
N CYS A 81 -5.15 2.12 -23.83
CA CYS A 81 -4.98 3.34 -23.04
C CYS A 81 -3.85 4.18 -23.66
N PRO A 82 -4.08 5.49 -23.92
CA PRO A 82 -3.03 6.38 -24.38
C PRO A 82 -1.87 6.40 -23.38
N GLU A 83 -0.64 6.37 -23.91
CA GLU A 83 0.61 6.56 -23.14
C GLU A 83 0.67 7.94 -22.49
#